data_AF-A0A382A864-F1
#
_entry.id   AF-A0A382A864-F1
#
_cell.length_a   1.000
_cell.length_b   1.000
_cell.length_c   1.000
_cell.angle_alpha   90.00
_cell.angle_beta   90.00
_cell.angle_gamma   90.00
#
_symmetry.space_group_name_H-M   'P 1'
#
loop_
_entity.id
_entity.type
_entity.pdbx_description
1 polymer ?
#
loop_
_entity_poly.entity_id
_entity_poly.type
_entity_poly.pdbx_seq_one_letter_code
_entity_poly.pdbx_strand_id
1 'polypeptide(L)'
;MMRKWIILSLIVCSCVLSAQEAPFFEVDPSFPKPLPTGWINGQVGGICIDSHDHVTIVDRRNITEEETETAVPTPPIMMFNLEGDLINSFGNPDLVPRGIHS
;
A
#
# COMPACT_ATOMS: atom_id res chain seq x y z
N MET A 1 -64.96 31.55 14.84
CA MET A 1 -64.34 30.55 15.72
C MET A 1 -63.28 29.78 14.92
N MET A 2 -62.01 30.11 15.18
CA MET A 2 -60.79 29.28 15.08
C MET A 2 -60.63 28.22 13.96
N ARG A 3 -59.72 28.50 13.02
CA ARG A 3 -58.53 27.64 12.71
C ARG A 3 -57.61 28.28 11.66
N LYS A 4 -56.91 29.34 12.07
CA LYS A 4 -55.48 29.49 11.73
C LYS A 4 -54.72 28.49 12.63
N TRP A 5 -53.42 28.28 12.43
CA TRP A 5 -52.51 27.36 13.17
C TRP A 5 -52.43 26.01 12.42
N ILE A 6 -51.33 25.56 11.82
CA ILE A 6 -49.90 25.73 12.09
C ILE A 6 -49.19 25.33 10.78
N ILE A 7 -48.59 26.30 10.07
CA ILE A 7 -47.46 26.02 9.18
C ILE A 7 -46.26 26.24 10.09
N LEU A 8 -45.78 25.20 10.77
CA LEU A 8 -44.62 25.32 11.65
C LEU A 8 -43.71 24.11 11.48
N SER A 9 -42.48 24.46 11.09
CA SER A 9 -41.28 23.66 11.20
C SER A 9 -41.14 22.49 10.23
N LEU A 10 -40.90 22.84 8.97
CA LEU A 10 -39.98 22.07 8.12
C LEU A 10 -38.65 22.85 8.00
N ILE A 11 -38.04 23.23 9.13
CA ILE A 11 -36.61 23.56 9.14
C ILE A 11 -35.92 22.25 9.51
N VAL A 12 -35.88 21.34 8.53
CA VAL A 12 -34.96 20.23 8.56
C VAL A 12 -33.57 20.85 8.55
N CYS A 13 -32.80 20.52 9.58
CA CYS A 13 -31.40 20.87 9.74
C CYS A 13 -30.68 20.77 8.39
N SER A 14 -30.42 21.91 7.74
CA SER A 14 -29.45 21.97 6.65
C SER A 14 -28.09 21.76 7.30
N CYS A 15 -27.68 20.50 7.47
CA CYS A 15 -26.27 20.20 7.66
C CYS A 15 -25.54 20.78 6.45
N VAL A 16 -24.74 21.80 6.70
CA VAL A 16 -23.82 22.32 5.69
C VAL A 16 -22.88 21.16 5.37
N LEU A 17 -23.04 20.57 4.19
CA LEU A 17 -22.13 19.55 3.69
C LEU A 17 -20.84 20.30 3.30
N SER A 18 -19.94 20.52 4.26
CA SER A 18 -18.60 21.01 3.94
C SER A 18 -17.85 19.90 3.21
N ALA A 19 -17.23 20.25 2.08
CA ALA A 19 -16.24 19.37 1.47
C ALA A 19 -15.13 19.10 2.49
N GLN A 20 -14.80 17.83 2.73
CA GLN A 20 -13.63 17.47 3.52
C GLN A 20 -12.40 18.09 2.84
N GLU A 21 -11.52 18.73 3.62
CA GLU A 21 -10.21 19.14 3.09
C GLU A 21 -9.51 17.90 2.51
N ALA A 22 -8.89 18.08 1.35
CA ALA A 22 -8.14 16.99 0.73
C ALA A 22 -7.00 16.56 1.67
N PRO A 23 -6.73 15.25 1.78
CA PRO A 23 -5.60 14.79 2.57
C PRO A 23 -4.29 15.33 1.97
N PHE A 24 -3.40 15.78 2.85
CA PHE A 24 -2.02 16.07 2.50
C PHE A 24 -1.16 14.87 2.90
N PHE A 25 -0.18 14.54 2.07
CA PHE A 25 0.71 13.41 2.28
C PHE A 25 2.15 13.91 2.38
N GLU A 26 2.91 13.27 3.25
CA GLU A 26 4.36 13.46 3.38
C GLU A 26 5.06 12.13 3.10
N VAL A 27 6.30 12.20 2.62
CA VAL A 27 7.11 11.00 2.39
C VAL A 27 7.68 10.53 3.72
N ASP A 28 7.46 9.26 4.06
CA ASP A 28 8.19 8.59 5.14
C ASP A 28 9.44 7.91 4.57
N PRO A 29 10.66 8.46 4.81
CA PRO A 29 11.90 7.87 4.32
C PRO A 29 12.34 6.63 5.12
N SER A 30 11.69 6.33 6.26
CA SER A 30 12.04 5.19 7.12
C SER A 30 11.32 3.90 6.74
N PHE A 31 10.38 3.98 5.79
CA PHE A 31 9.61 2.84 5.29
C PHE A 31 10.13 2.34 3.92
N PRO A 32 10.22 1.01 3.69
CA PRO A 32 10.16 -0.05 4.70
C PRO A 32 11.44 -0.08 5.54
N LYS A 33 11.42 -0.81 6.65
CA LYS A 33 12.64 -1.06 7.44
C LYS A 33 13.64 -1.86 6.62
N PRO A 34 14.94 -1.84 7.00
CA PRO A 34 15.96 -2.61 6.31
C PRO A 34 15.59 -4.09 6.20
N LEU A 35 15.83 -4.66 5.01
CA LEU A 35 15.61 -6.08 4.75
C LEU A 35 16.60 -6.95 5.54
N PRO A 36 16.33 -8.26 5.67
CA PRO A 36 17.31 -9.22 6.18
C PRO A 36 18.68 -9.06 5.51
N THR A 37 19.75 -9.24 6.28
CA THR A 37 21.12 -9.01 5.80
C THR A 37 21.42 -9.77 4.51
N GLY A 38 21.96 -9.05 3.52
CA GLY A 38 22.33 -9.59 2.22
C GLY A 38 21.19 -9.63 1.20
N TRP A 39 19.95 -9.29 1.59
CA TRP A 39 18.84 -9.21 0.65
C TRP A 39 18.80 -7.88 -0.08
N ILE A 40 18.57 -7.94 -1.39
CA ILE A 40 18.29 -6.76 -2.22
C ILE A 40 17.08 -7.04 -3.11
N ASN A 41 16.41 -5.97 -3.51
CA ASN A 41 15.32 -6.04 -4.47
C ASN A 41 15.86 -6.07 -5.90
N GLY A 42 15.16 -6.80 -6.76
CA GLY A 42 15.25 -6.58 -8.20
C GLY A 42 14.33 -5.44 -8.62
N GLN A 43 13.75 -5.55 -9.80
CA GLN A 43 12.68 -4.66 -10.24
C GLN A 43 11.38 -4.94 -9.48
N VAL A 44 10.81 -3.91 -8.87
CA VAL A 44 9.46 -3.98 -8.29
C VAL A 44 8.44 -4.10 -9.41
N GLY A 45 7.78 -5.26 -9.49
CA GLY A 45 6.75 -5.57 -10.47
C GLY A 45 5.37 -5.02 -10.13
N GLY A 46 5.11 -4.73 -8.85
CA GLY A 46 3.84 -4.18 -8.39
C GLY A 46 3.77 -4.06 -6.88
N ILE A 47 2.79 -3.30 -6.42
CA ILE A 47 2.48 -3.11 -5.00
C ILE A 47 0.97 -3.25 -4.79
N CYS A 48 0.56 -3.78 -3.64
CA CYS A 48 -0.83 -3.77 -3.19
C CYS A 48 -0.92 -3.71 -1.67
N ILE A 49 -2.12 -3.42 -1.17
CA ILE A 49 -2.45 -3.42 0.26
C ILE A 49 -3.59 -4.41 0.46
N ASP A 50 -3.45 -5.33 1.43
CA ASP A 50 -4.50 -6.30 1.76
C ASP A 50 -5.49 -5.74 2.80
N SER A 51 -6.49 -6.53 3.22
CA SER A 51 -7.48 -6.12 4.21
C SER A 51 -6.96 -5.98 5.65
N HIS A 52 -5.69 -6.28 5.89
CA HIS A 52 -5.02 -6.20 7.18
C HIS A 52 -3.94 -5.10 7.19
N ASP A 53 -3.99 -4.19 6.22
CA ASP A 53 -3.03 -3.10 6.03
C ASP A 53 -1.59 -3.60 5.80
N HIS A 54 -1.43 -4.79 5.21
CA HIS A 54 -0.11 -5.25 4.80
C HIS A 54 0.26 -4.68 3.43
N VAL A 55 1.37 -3.94 3.37
CA VAL A 55 1.96 -3.49 2.12
C VAL A 55 2.71 -4.67 1.49
N THR A 56 2.23 -5.12 0.33
CA THR A 56 2.80 -6.27 -0.37
C THR A 56 3.53 -5.80 -1.62
N ILE A 57 4.75 -6.31 -1.82
CA ILE A 57 5.60 -6.01 -2.97
C ILE A 57 5.79 -7.29 -3.78
N VAL A 58 5.65 -7.18 -5.10
CA VAL A 58 6.08 -8.20 -6.06
C VAL A 58 7.49 -7.86 -6.53
N ASP A 59 8.48 -8.69 -6.21
CA ASP A 59 9.86 -8.53 -6.66
C ASP A 59 10.15 -9.48 -7.85
N ARG A 60 10.75 -8.95 -8.91
CA ARG A 60 11.09 -9.71 -10.13
C ARG A 60 12.36 -10.53 -10.02
N ARG A 61 13.14 -10.33 -8.97
CA ARG A 61 14.38 -11.04 -8.66
C ARG A 61 15.44 -10.96 -9.74
N ASN A 62 15.31 -10.02 -10.65
CA ASN A 62 16.19 -9.82 -11.80
C ASN A 62 17.36 -8.90 -11.43
N ILE A 63 18.01 -9.19 -10.30
CA ILE A 63 19.26 -8.52 -9.92
C ILE A 63 20.34 -8.89 -10.94
N THR A 64 21.33 -8.02 -11.08
CA THR A 64 22.46 -8.20 -12.00
C THR A 64 23.40 -9.32 -11.53
N GLU A 65 24.24 -9.79 -12.45
CA GLU A 65 25.28 -10.78 -12.13
C GLU A 65 26.27 -10.23 -11.10
N GLU A 66 26.67 -8.96 -11.23
CA GLU A 66 27.54 -8.26 -10.28
C GLU A 66 26.92 -8.19 -8.87
N GLU A 67 25.63 -7.86 -8.77
CA GLU A 67 24.93 -7.83 -7.48
C GLU A 67 24.87 -9.22 -6.84
N THR A 68 24.78 -10.28 -7.64
CA THR A 68 24.73 -11.66 -7.14
C THR A 68 26.06 -12.11 -6.50
N GLU A 69 27.17 -11.40 -6.74
CA GLU A 69 28.46 -11.70 -6.08
C GLU A 69 28.41 -11.49 -4.57
N THR A 70 27.55 -10.59 -4.09
CA THR A 70 27.51 -10.18 -2.67
C THR A 70 26.11 -10.16 -2.06
N ALA A 71 25.06 -10.30 -2.86
CA ALA A 71 23.67 -10.21 -2.43
C ALA A 71 22.80 -11.37 -2.94
N VAL A 72 21.64 -11.50 -2.30
CA VAL A 72 20.61 -12.50 -2.63
C VAL A 72 19.33 -11.74 -2.99
N PRO A 73 18.65 -12.08 -4.10
CA PRO A 73 17.39 -11.43 -4.42
C PRO A 73 16.30 -11.83 -3.42
N THR A 74 15.49 -10.86 -3.02
CA THR A 74 14.32 -11.04 -2.15
C THR A 74 13.33 -12.06 -2.70
N PRO A 75 12.57 -12.78 -1.86
CA PRO A 75 11.47 -13.65 -2.34
C PRO A 75 10.51 -12.90 -3.28
N PRO A 76 9.85 -13.60 -4.24
CA PRO A 76 8.94 -12.97 -5.19
C PRO A 76 7.87 -12.07 -4.57
N ILE A 77 7.40 -12.43 -3.38
CA ILE A 77 6.43 -11.66 -2.62
C ILE A 77 7.04 -11.35 -1.27
N MET A 78 6.99 -10.07 -0.89
CA MET A 78 7.28 -9.61 0.47
C MET A 78 6.07 -8.86 1.01
N MET A 79 5.77 -9.03 2.29
CA MET A 79 4.69 -8.35 2.99
C MET A 79 5.24 -7.59 4.18
N PHE A 80 4.86 -6.33 4.31
CA PHE A 80 5.25 -5.43 5.39
C PHE A 80 4.03 -4.97 6.17
N ASN A 81 4.15 -4.80 7.48
CA ASN A 81 3.15 -4.05 8.27
C ASN A 81 3.32 -2.54 8.05
N LEU A 82 2.44 -1.72 8.65
CA LEU A 82 2.49 -0.27 8.54
C LEU A 82 3.76 0.34 9.17
N GLU A 83 4.35 -0.34 10.15
CA GLU A 83 5.63 0.05 10.76
C GLU A 83 6.85 -0.29 9.87
N GLY A 84 6.63 -0.92 8.70
CA GLY A 84 7.67 -1.28 7.74
C GLY A 84 8.44 -2.55 8.09
N ASP A 85 8.02 -3.32 9.09
CA ASP A 85 8.60 -4.63 9.40
C ASP A 85 8.19 -5.65 8.33
N LEU A 86 9.15 -6.45 7.86
CA LEU A 86 8.89 -7.60 7.02
C LEU A 86 8.19 -8.69 7.86
N ILE A 87 6.92 -8.96 7.56
CA ILE A 87 6.10 -9.92 8.31
C ILE A 87 5.91 -11.25 7.58
N ASN A 88 6.08 -11.28 6.26
CA ASN A 88 6.03 -12.51 5.47
C ASN A 88 6.80 -12.36 4.16
N SER A 89 7.26 -13.49 3.62
CA SER A 89 7.88 -13.54 2.30
C SER A 89 7.74 -14.93 1.68
N PHE A 90 7.31 -15.02 0.43
CA PHE A 90 7.03 -16.29 -0.23
C PHE A 90 7.03 -16.17 -1.76
N GLY A 91 6.73 -17.28 -2.44
CA GLY A 91 6.58 -17.37 -3.89
C GLY A 91 7.68 -18.20 -4.56
N ASN A 92 7.37 -18.76 -5.73
CA ASN A 92 8.33 -19.49 -6.55
C ASN A 92 9.05 -18.53 -7.51
N PRO A 93 10.39 -18.36 -7.40
CA PRO A 93 11.16 -17.50 -8.31
C PRO A 93 10.98 -17.82 -9.80
N ASP A 94 10.74 -19.08 -10.14
CA ASP A 94 10.62 -19.53 -11.54
C ASP A 94 9.31 -19.09 -12.21
N LEU A 95 8.34 -18.63 -11.43
CA LEU A 95 7.02 -18.22 -11.91
C LEU A 95 6.87 -16.70 -12.04
N VAL A 96 7.87 -15.93 -11.63
CA VAL A 96 7.79 -14.46 -11.71
C VAL A 96 8.11 -14.00 -13.14
N PRO A 97 7.22 -13.24 -13.80
CA PRO A 97 7.50 -12.73 -15.13
C PRO A 97 8.72 -11.81 -15.12
N ARG A 98 9.67 -12.06 -16.03
CA ARG A 98 10.86 -11.24 -16.21
C ARG A 98 10.57 -9.87 -16.89
N GLY A 99 9.35 -9.64 -17.36
CA GLY A 99 8.95 -8.51 -18.18
C GLY A 99 7.53 -8.02 -17.89
N ILE A 100 7.22 -6.77 -18.25
CA ILE A 100 5.95 -6.10 -17.85
C ILE A 100 4.73 -6.55 -18.70
N HIS A 101 4.94 -7.21 -19.85
CA HIS A 101 3.87 -7.68 -20.75
C HIS A 101 4.30 -8.91 -21.60
N SER A 102 4.78 -9.99 -20.98
CA SER A 102 5.15 -11.23 -21.69
C SER A 102 3.93 -12.08 -22.05
#